data_AF-A0A1I9Y376-F1
#
_entry.id   AF-A0A1I9Y376-F1
#
_cell.length_a   1.000
_cell.length_b   1.000
_cell.length_c   1.000
_cell.angle_alpha   90.00
_cell.angle_beta   90.00
_cell.angle_gamma   90.00
#
_symmetry.space_group_name_H-M   'P 1'
#
loop_
_entity.id
_entity.type
_entity.pdbx_description
1 polymer ?
#
loop_
_entity_poly.entity_id
_entity_poly.type
_entity_poly.pdbx_seq_one_letter_code
_entity_poly.pdbx_strand_id
1 'polypeptide(L)'
;MPDSQQMAALLSDITAAGQSRGVQFTLFKPGSPQPQEHYVALPITVQLRGAYHAMGELLADLARLPRIVTVHGVVLTGGKDGSVTLDGVLQAYRLPDAQERAAQARLPAVPVPAAPLAWQAAPVFVPRAYEGAGFADPFGAPLSGQAGTGVAGPDLRRRREALESVAMPALSMVGSVRHAGRLSALLLAGQRVHRVELGQHLGQDHGVVTGISEQAVQYRELLREAGGPWRERRGSLALQATGAAAVATAAGTAVTAAAAAKDGVAEAAP
;
A
#
# COMPACT_ATOMS: atom_id res chain seq x y z
N MET A 1 2.61 45.00 6.68
CA MET A 1 2.18 44.54 5.33
C MET A 1 3.47 44.20 4.57
N PRO A 2 3.59 43.05 3.89
CA PRO A 2 4.90 42.44 3.65
C PRO A 2 5.75 43.15 2.62
N ASP A 3 6.61 44.03 3.12
CA ASP A 3 7.73 44.61 2.43
C ASP A 3 8.83 43.56 2.15
N SER A 4 9.84 43.89 1.36
CA SER A 4 10.95 42.97 1.03
C SER A 4 11.64 42.41 2.29
N GLN A 5 11.63 43.18 3.39
CA GLN A 5 12.10 42.74 4.70
C GLN A 5 11.25 41.63 5.35
N GLN A 6 9.94 41.61 5.10
CA GLN A 6 9.08 40.55 5.61
C GLN A 6 9.30 39.23 4.87
N MET A 7 9.78 39.26 3.62
CA MET A 7 10.21 38.05 2.91
C MET A 7 11.44 37.44 3.56
N ALA A 8 12.48 38.22 3.84
CA ALA A 8 13.66 37.74 4.55
C ALA A 8 13.33 37.17 5.94
N ALA A 9 12.39 37.81 6.65
CA ALA A 9 11.86 37.28 7.90
C ALA A 9 11.10 35.96 7.70
N LEU A 10 10.28 35.83 6.65
CA LEU A 10 9.59 34.57 6.31
C LEU A 10 10.59 33.45 6.10
N LEU A 11 11.65 33.71 5.34
CA LEU A 11 12.68 32.70 5.08
C LEU A 11 13.39 32.29 6.35
N SER A 12 13.66 33.26 7.24
CA SER A 12 14.26 32.99 8.54
C SER A 12 13.32 32.18 9.44
N ASP A 13 12.04 32.54 9.52
CA ASP A 13 11.03 31.84 10.33
C ASP A 13 10.82 30.40 9.83
N ILE A 14 10.71 30.21 8.51
CA ILE A 14 10.58 28.90 7.87
C ILE A 14 11.84 28.06 8.10
N THR A 15 13.02 28.65 7.96
CA THR A 15 14.30 27.95 8.18
C THR A 15 14.48 27.58 9.64
N ALA A 16 14.15 28.48 10.58
CA ALA A 16 14.20 28.22 12.01
C ALA A 16 13.22 27.11 12.43
N ALA A 17 11.99 27.15 11.91
CA ALA A 17 10.99 26.10 12.12
C ALA A 17 11.50 24.75 11.58
N GLY A 18 12.09 24.73 10.38
CA GLY A 18 12.70 23.53 9.80
C GLY A 18 13.83 22.96 10.64
N GLN A 19 14.80 23.81 11.03
CA GLN A 19 15.94 23.39 11.85
C GLN A 19 15.51 22.83 13.21
N SER A 20 14.51 23.44 13.86
CA SER A 20 14.00 22.97 15.16
C SER A 20 13.42 21.55 15.09
N ARG A 21 12.93 21.14 13.90
CA ARG A 21 12.32 19.83 13.65
C ARG A 21 13.28 18.84 12.97
N GLY A 22 14.54 19.21 12.75
CA GLY A 22 15.52 18.37 12.04
C GLY A 22 15.29 18.28 10.53
N VAL A 23 14.56 19.24 9.96
CA VAL A 23 14.35 19.38 8.52
C VAL A 23 15.37 20.37 7.95
N GLN A 24 16.12 19.96 6.94
CA GLN A 24 17.12 20.77 6.26
C GLN A 24 16.58 21.28 4.93
N PHE A 25 16.72 22.58 4.69
CA PHE A 25 16.44 23.18 3.38
C PHE A 25 17.64 22.97 2.46
N THR A 26 17.44 22.21 1.38
CA THR A 26 18.48 21.91 0.38
C THR A 26 18.45 22.92 -0.75
N LEU A 27 17.26 23.28 -1.22
CA LEU A 27 17.06 24.25 -2.29
C LEU A 27 16.01 25.28 -1.88
N PHE A 28 16.33 26.53 -2.13
CA PHE A 28 15.41 27.63 -1.96
C PHE A 28 15.62 28.62 -3.11
N LYS A 29 14.70 28.61 -4.09
CA LYS A 29 14.80 29.46 -5.29
C LYS A 29 13.51 30.24 -5.51
N PRO A 30 13.52 31.56 -5.25
CA PRO A 30 12.43 32.44 -5.67
C PRO A 30 12.31 32.44 -7.19
N GLY A 31 11.08 32.32 -7.69
CA GLY A 31 10.74 32.51 -9.09
C GLY A 31 10.42 33.96 -9.42
N SER A 32 10.00 34.19 -10.67
CA SER A 32 9.55 35.51 -11.11
C SER A 32 8.17 35.85 -10.53
N PRO A 33 7.94 37.11 -10.10
CA PRO A 33 6.60 37.55 -9.71
C PRO A 33 5.59 37.33 -10.84
N GLN A 34 4.42 36.79 -10.51
CA GLN A 34 3.31 36.59 -11.43
C GLN A 34 2.18 37.56 -11.09
N PRO A 35 2.02 38.66 -11.86
CA PRO A 35 0.93 39.60 -11.65
C PRO A 35 -0.41 38.93 -11.94
N GLN A 36 -1.33 38.98 -10.98
CA GLN A 36 -2.73 38.58 -11.08
C GLN A 36 -3.61 39.83 -10.99
N GLU A 37 -4.92 39.74 -11.24
CA GLU A 37 -5.80 40.91 -11.32
C GLU A 37 -5.81 41.82 -10.07
N HIS A 38 -5.68 41.23 -8.88
CA HIS A 38 -5.74 41.97 -7.60
C HIS A 38 -4.53 41.76 -6.69
N TYR A 39 -3.60 40.90 -7.08
CA TYR A 39 -2.46 40.50 -6.27
C TYR A 39 -1.28 40.07 -7.15
N VAL A 40 -0.11 39.89 -6.55
CA VAL A 40 1.07 39.31 -7.19
C VAL A 40 1.41 38.03 -6.45
N ALA A 41 1.48 36.92 -7.18
CA ALA A 41 1.92 35.64 -6.65
C ALA A 41 3.42 35.49 -6.88
N LEU A 42 4.17 35.18 -5.82
CA LEU A 42 5.58 34.85 -5.90
C LEU A 42 5.75 33.33 -5.68
N PRO A 43 6.00 32.55 -6.75
CA PRO A 43 6.31 31.15 -6.60
C PRO A 43 7.74 30.99 -6.06
N ILE A 44 7.92 30.09 -5.11
CA ILE A 44 9.18 29.81 -4.46
C ILE A 44 9.38 28.30 -4.53
N THR A 45 10.35 27.85 -5.32
CA THR A 45 10.71 26.43 -5.37
C THR A 45 11.52 26.09 -4.13
N VAL A 46 11.07 25.08 -3.40
CA VAL A 46 11.74 24.60 -2.19
C VAL A 46 12.00 23.11 -2.28
N GLN A 47 13.15 22.71 -1.76
CA GLN A 47 13.50 21.31 -1.54
C GLN A 47 13.94 21.13 -0.10
N LEU A 48 13.29 20.22 0.60
CA LEU A 48 13.55 19.92 2.01
C LEU A 48 13.99 18.47 2.16
N ARG A 49 14.87 18.19 3.13
CA ARG A 49 15.34 16.85 3.46
C ARG A 49 15.26 16.61 4.96
N GLY A 50 14.71 15.48 5.39
CA GLY A 50 14.55 15.14 6.81
C GLY A 50 13.64 13.92 7.02
N ALA A 51 13.24 13.62 8.26
CA ALA A 51 12.32 12.51 8.55
C ALA A 51 10.88 12.81 8.09
N TYR A 52 10.08 11.79 7.80
CA TYR A 52 8.72 11.98 7.28
C TYR A 52 7.82 12.75 8.27
N HIS A 53 7.81 12.34 9.54
CA HIS A 53 6.99 12.99 10.56
C HIS A 53 7.41 14.43 10.83
N ALA A 54 8.73 14.70 10.76
CA ALA A 54 9.26 16.05 10.90
C ALA A 54 8.77 17.00 9.80
N MET A 55 8.57 16.49 8.57
CA MET A 55 7.98 17.27 7.47
C MET A 55 6.52 17.61 7.71
N GLY A 56 5.72 16.63 8.16
CA GLY A 56 4.30 16.85 8.44
C GLY A 56 4.08 17.87 9.56
N GLU A 57 4.88 17.77 10.60
CA GLU A 57 4.96 18.72 11.69
C GLU A 57 5.38 20.14 11.23
N LEU A 58 6.39 20.24 10.36
CA LEU A 58 6.80 21.51 9.76
C LEU A 58 5.65 22.14 8.96
N LEU A 59 4.96 21.37 8.13
CA LEU A 59 3.82 21.86 7.34
C LEU A 59 2.68 22.36 8.25
N ALA A 60 2.43 21.69 9.38
CA ALA A 60 1.44 22.14 10.36
C ALA A 60 1.82 23.48 11.00
N ASP A 61 3.10 23.70 11.30
CA ASP A 61 3.58 24.99 11.79
C ASP A 61 3.50 26.08 10.72
N LEU A 62 3.83 25.77 9.48
CA LEU A 62 3.70 26.70 8.36
C LEU A 62 2.25 27.16 8.21
N ALA A 63 1.27 26.27 8.41
CA ALA A 63 -0.14 26.61 8.40
C ALA A 63 -0.57 27.49 9.59
N ARG A 64 0.18 27.50 10.69
CA ARG A 64 -0.09 28.36 11.86
C ARG A 64 0.54 29.75 11.75
N LEU A 65 1.47 29.96 10.81
CA LEU A 65 2.05 31.27 10.60
C LEU A 65 0.93 32.26 10.22
N PRO A 66 0.92 33.50 10.75
CA PRO A 66 -0.10 34.50 10.47
C PRO A 66 0.09 35.12 9.06
N ARG A 67 0.34 34.29 8.05
CA ARG A 67 0.68 34.68 6.67
C ARG A 67 0.07 33.71 5.67
N ILE A 68 -0.33 34.23 4.52
CA ILE A 68 -0.95 33.44 3.45
C ILE A 68 0.16 32.84 2.58
N VAL A 69 0.52 31.59 2.89
CA VAL A 69 1.43 30.79 2.07
C VAL A 69 0.68 29.52 1.69
N THR A 70 0.60 29.24 0.40
CA THR A 70 0.03 27.99 -0.10
C THR A 70 1.13 27.08 -0.62
N VAL A 71 0.96 25.78 -0.44
CA VAL A 71 1.90 24.78 -0.92
C VAL A 71 1.29 24.09 -2.14
N HIS A 72 2.02 24.07 -3.24
CA HIS A 72 1.61 23.48 -4.52
C HIS A 72 2.60 22.39 -4.95
N GLY A 73 2.08 21.34 -5.59
CA GLY A 73 2.89 20.33 -6.26
C GLY A 73 3.87 19.63 -5.33
N VAL A 74 3.38 19.11 -4.20
CA VAL A 74 4.21 18.38 -3.23
C VAL A 74 4.55 17.00 -3.79
N VAL A 75 5.84 16.73 -3.94
CA VAL A 75 6.41 15.43 -4.31
C VAL A 75 7.30 14.95 -3.16
N LEU A 76 7.09 13.72 -2.71
CA LEU A 76 7.85 13.10 -1.63
C LEU A 76 8.66 11.94 -2.19
N THR A 77 9.96 11.96 -1.97
CA THR A 77 10.89 10.91 -2.39
C THR A 77 11.58 10.32 -1.18
N GLY A 78 11.35 9.03 -0.90
CA GLY A 78 12.02 8.30 0.18
C GLY A 78 13.47 7.99 -0.18
N GLY A 79 14.39 8.30 0.74
CA GLY A 79 15.80 7.91 0.68
C GLY A 79 16.08 6.60 1.40
N LYS A 80 17.19 5.95 1.06
CA LYS A 80 17.60 4.65 1.65
C LYS A 80 17.91 4.73 3.15
N ASP A 81 18.21 5.92 3.65
CA ASP A 81 18.64 6.18 5.03
C ASP A 81 17.46 6.50 5.96
N GLY A 82 16.21 6.34 5.50
CA GLY A 82 15.01 6.77 6.23
C GLY A 82 14.72 8.27 6.13
N SER A 83 15.55 9.03 5.40
CA SER A 83 15.28 10.45 5.12
C SER A 83 14.37 10.59 3.91
N VAL A 84 13.38 11.47 4.00
CA VAL A 84 12.50 11.88 2.90
C VAL A 84 12.97 13.23 2.34
N THR A 85 13.01 13.31 1.02
CA THR A 85 13.15 14.58 0.29
C THR A 85 11.77 15.04 -0.15
N LEU A 86 11.38 16.26 0.23
CA LEU A 86 10.15 16.91 -0.20
C LEU A 86 10.51 18.00 -1.21
N ASP A 87 9.97 17.87 -2.42
CA ASP A 87 10.02 18.89 -3.46
C ASP A 87 8.65 19.57 -3.56
N GLY A 88 8.63 20.90 -3.59
CA GLY A 88 7.37 21.64 -3.66
C GLY A 88 7.54 23.08 -4.08
N VAL A 89 6.42 23.74 -4.37
CA VAL A 89 6.37 25.16 -4.70
C VAL A 89 5.50 25.87 -3.68
N LEU A 90 6.11 26.78 -2.92
CA LEU A 90 5.38 27.69 -2.04
C LEU A 90 4.93 28.90 -2.86
N GLN A 91 3.65 29.28 -2.78
CA GLN A 91 3.17 30.53 -3.33
C GLN A 91 2.89 31.51 -2.20
N ALA A 92 3.56 32.67 -2.27
CA ALA A 92 3.30 33.80 -1.40
C ALA A 92 2.55 34.89 -2.17
N TYR A 93 1.61 35.57 -1.50
CA TYR A 93 0.77 36.60 -2.12
C TYR A 93 1.08 37.98 -1.55
N ARG A 94 1.17 38.99 -2.41
CA ARG A 94 1.31 40.39 -2.01
C ARG A 94 0.52 41.34 -2.91
N LEU A 95 0.39 42.59 -2.47
CA LEU A 95 -0.16 43.66 -3.30
C LEU A 95 0.84 44.09 -4.39
N PRO A 96 0.36 44.49 -5.58
CA PRO A 96 1.19 44.94 -6.69
C PRO A 96 1.78 46.34 -6.44
N ASP A 97 3.04 46.53 -6.82
CA ASP A 97 3.71 47.83 -6.80
C ASP A 97 3.27 48.71 -7.98
N ALA A 98 3.68 49.99 -7.99
CA ALA A 98 3.33 50.95 -9.05
C ALA A 98 3.72 50.46 -10.47
N GLN A 99 4.88 49.82 -10.60
CA GLN A 99 5.35 49.25 -11.87
C GLN A 99 4.53 48.00 -12.28
N GLU A 100 4.13 47.17 -11.32
CA GLU A 100 3.41 45.93 -11.58
C GLU A 100 1.93 46.16 -11.87
N ARG A 101 1.35 47.23 -11.32
CA ARG A 101 0.02 47.71 -11.71
C ARG A 101 -0.05 48.07 -13.20
N ALA A 102 1.02 48.61 -13.77
CA ALA A 102 1.09 48.88 -15.21
C ALA A 102 1.14 47.57 -16.03
N ALA A 103 1.74 46.50 -15.49
CA ALA A 103 1.70 45.18 -16.10
C ALA A 103 0.32 44.50 -15.95
N GLN A 104 -0.36 44.68 -14.82
CA GLN A 104 -1.74 44.21 -14.60
C GLN A 104 -2.74 44.86 -15.55
N ALA A 105 -2.61 46.16 -15.83
CA ALA A 105 -3.48 46.86 -16.76
C ALA A 105 -3.40 46.31 -18.20
N ARG A 106 -2.38 45.50 -18.51
CA ARG A 106 -2.22 44.81 -19.79
C ARG A 106 -2.84 43.40 -19.80
N LEU A 107 -3.29 42.89 -18.66
CA LEU A 107 -3.99 41.60 -18.60
C LEU A 107 -5.40 41.74 -19.20
N PRO A 108 -5.89 40.71 -19.91
CA PRO A 108 -7.27 40.70 -20.37
C PRO A 108 -8.24 40.72 -19.17
N ALA A 109 -9.28 41.55 -19.26
CA ALA A 109 -10.29 41.63 -18.21
C ALA A 109 -11.04 40.30 -18.06
N VAL A 110 -11.20 39.82 -16.83
CA VAL A 110 -12.06 38.67 -16.53
C VAL A 110 -13.52 39.13 -16.66
N PRO A 111 -14.37 38.45 -17.45
CA PRO A 111 -15.77 38.84 -17.59
C PRO A 111 -16.49 38.71 -16.24
N VAL A 112 -17.03 39.83 -15.76
CA VAL A 112 -17.82 39.88 -14.53
C VAL A 112 -19.21 39.28 -14.80
N PRO A 113 -19.69 38.34 -13.98
CA PRO A 113 -21.03 37.80 -14.14
C PRO A 113 -22.09 38.90 -13.99
N ALA A 114 -23.12 38.87 -14.86
CA ALA A 114 -24.20 39.87 -14.88
C ALA A 114 -25.16 39.77 -13.68
N ALA A 115 -25.11 38.65 -12.94
CA ALA A 115 -25.90 38.47 -11.73
C ALA A 115 -25.07 38.87 -10.49
N PRO A 116 -25.66 39.59 -9.52
CA PRO A 116 -24.97 39.94 -8.29
C PRO A 116 -24.55 38.67 -7.56
N LEU A 117 -23.24 38.53 -7.31
CA LEU A 117 -22.70 37.48 -6.47
C LEU A 117 -23.22 37.72 -5.04
N ALA A 118 -23.93 36.73 -4.49
CA ALA A 118 -24.29 36.78 -3.08
C ALA A 118 -23.00 36.76 -2.25
N TRP A 119 -22.82 37.73 -1.35
CA TRP A 119 -21.68 37.76 -0.44
C TRP A 119 -21.76 36.58 0.52
N GLN A 120 -20.85 35.61 0.39
CA GLN A 120 -20.62 34.61 1.44
C GLN A 120 -19.42 35.04 2.28
N ALA A 121 -19.58 35.03 3.60
CA ALA A 121 -18.46 35.15 4.50
C ALA A 121 -17.48 34.00 4.24
N ALA A 122 -16.20 34.32 4.01
CA ALA A 122 -15.18 33.31 3.82
C ALA A 122 -15.10 32.42 5.08
N PRO A 123 -14.97 31.09 4.93
CA PRO A 123 -14.78 30.22 6.07
C PRO A 123 -13.49 30.61 6.81
N VAL A 124 -13.55 30.66 8.14
CA VAL A 124 -12.38 30.92 8.97
C VAL A 124 -11.41 29.74 8.81
N PHE A 125 -10.18 30.02 8.40
CA PHE A 125 -9.14 29.01 8.31
C PHE A 125 -8.71 28.57 9.71
N VAL A 126 -8.84 27.28 10.01
CA VAL A 126 -8.40 26.68 11.28
C VAL A 126 -7.17 25.81 11.00
N PRO A 127 -5.97 26.19 11.47
CA PRO A 127 -4.78 25.38 11.31
C PRO A 127 -4.94 24.02 12.00
N ARG A 128 -4.67 22.93 11.30
CA ARG A 128 -4.65 21.58 11.89
C ARG A 128 -3.26 21.22 12.37
N ALA A 129 -3.18 20.61 13.55
CA ALA A 129 -1.96 19.97 14.02
C ALA A 129 -1.67 18.71 13.19
N TYR A 130 -0.41 18.27 13.17
CA TYR A 130 -0.04 17.02 12.56
C TYR A 130 -0.38 15.85 13.50
N GLU A 131 -1.40 15.07 13.13
CA GLU A 131 -1.85 13.90 13.92
C GLU A 131 -1.03 12.63 13.61
N GLY A 132 -0.18 12.69 12.58
CA GLY A 132 0.56 11.54 12.07
C GLY A 132 1.76 11.12 12.94
N ALA A 133 2.13 11.91 13.95
CA ALA A 133 3.37 11.73 14.72
C ALA A 133 3.43 10.42 15.53
N GLY A 134 2.27 9.83 15.86
CA GLY A 134 2.20 8.57 16.60
C GLY A 134 2.26 7.31 15.73
N PHE A 135 2.26 7.44 14.40
CA PHE A 135 2.33 6.31 13.48
C PHE A 135 3.77 5.95 13.15
N ALA A 136 3.98 4.74 12.62
CA ALA A 136 5.28 4.35 12.10
C ALA A 136 5.65 5.19 10.86
N ASP A 137 6.93 5.54 10.73
CA ASP A 137 7.44 6.26 9.56
C ASP A 137 7.33 5.37 8.32
N PRO A 138 6.53 5.75 7.30
CA PRO A 138 6.33 4.95 6.09
C PRO A 138 7.57 4.84 5.21
N PHE A 139 8.58 5.69 5.43
CA PHE A 139 9.85 5.70 4.70
C PHE A 139 11.05 5.32 5.58
N GLY A 140 10.83 5.08 6.87
CA GLY A 140 11.84 4.58 7.78
C GLY A 140 12.31 3.18 7.41
N ALA A 141 13.52 2.83 7.84
CA ALA A 141 13.93 1.43 7.83
C ALA A 141 12.89 0.61 8.61
N PRO A 142 12.44 -0.55 8.11
CA PRO A 142 11.54 -1.40 8.88
C PRO A 142 12.23 -1.66 10.21
N LEU A 143 11.56 -1.27 11.31
CA LEU A 143 12.07 -1.52 12.66
C LEU A 143 12.46 -2.99 12.72
N SER A 144 13.76 -3.25 12.73
CA SER A 144 14.31 -4.57 13.01
C SER A 144 14.25 -4.76 14.53
N GLY A 145 13.02 -4.77 15.04
CA GLY A 145 12.66 -4.95 16.42
C GLY A 145 11.31 -5.61 16.37
N GLN A 146 11.31 -6.93 16.54
CA GLN A 146 10.15 -7.81 16.46
C GLN A 146 9.08 -7.27 15.50
N ALA A 147 9.23 -7.57 14.20
CA ALA A 147 8.04 -8.05 13.53
C ALA A 147 7.49 -9.12 14.48
N GLY A 148 6.39 -8.82 15.18
CA GLY A 148 5.54 -9.88 15.65
C GLY A 148 5.34 -10.72 14.41
N THR A 149 5.96 -11.90 14.40
CA THR A 149 5.65 -13.02 13.50
C THR A 149 4.22 -13.42 13.84
N GLY A 150 3.32 -12.49 13.55
CA GLY A 150 2.11 -12.19 14.29
C GLY A 150 1.20 -11.50 13.31
N VAL A 151 0.77 -12.30 12.35
CA VAL A 151 -0.25 -11.93 11.40
C VAL A 151 -1.47 -11.47 12.19
N ALA A 152 -2.16 -10.45 11.69
CA ALA A 152 -3.41 -10.01 12.31
C ALA A 152 -4.31 -11.23 12.52
N GLY A 153 -4.73 -11.45 13.76
CA GLY A 153 -5.53 -12.61 14.11
C GLY A 153 -6.79 -12.69 13.25
N PRO A 154 -7.29 -13.91 12.99
CA PRO A 154 -8.45 -14.12 12.13
C PRO A 154 -9.67 -13.35 12.66
N ASP A 155 -10.49 -12.83 11.77
CA ASP A 155 -11.69 -12.06 12.13
C ASP A 155 -12.77 -12.97 12.74
N LEU A 156 -12.78 -13.04 14.06
CA LEU A 156 -13.71 -13.87 14.85
C LEU A 156 -15.17 -13.36 14.82
N ARG A 157 -15.45 -12.18 14.25
CA ARG A 157 -16.80 -11.62 14.15
C ARG A 157 -17.55 -12.12 12.92
N ARG A 158 -16.86 -12.81 12.01
CA ARG A 158 -17.40 -13.36 10.76
C ARG A 158 -18.24 -14.61 11.04
N ARG A 159 -19.30 -14.82 10.25
CA ARG A 159 -19.99 -16.12 10.21
C ARG A 159 -19.02 -17.18 9.64
N ARG A 160 -18.74 -18.22 10.43
CA ARG A 160 -17.87 -19.34 10.06
C ARG A 160 -18.43 -20.10 8.86
N GLU A 161 -17.59 -20.42 7.89
CA GLU A 161 -17.92 -21.24 6.73
C GLU A 161 -17.93 -22.74 7.10
N ALA A 162 -18.66 -23.58 6.35
CA ALA A 162 -18.85 -25.00 6.67
C ALA A 162 -17.54 -25.83 6.68
N LEU A 163 -16.49 -25.32 6.02
CA LEU A 163 -15.17 -25.96 5.94
C LEU A 163 -14.19 -25.51 7.03
N GLU A 164 -14.56 -24.53 7.85
CA GLU A 164 -13.73 -24.06 8.99
C GLU A 164 -13.86 -24.95 10.24
N SER A 165 -14.78 -25.91 10.25
CA SER A 165 -14.86 -26.93 11.32
C SER A 165 -13.95 -28.13 11.07
N VAL A 166 -13.38 -28.26 9.87
CA VAL A 166 -12.64 -29.45 9.43
C VAL A 166 -11.15 -29.19 9.57
N ALA A 167 -10.40 -30.14 10.13
CA ALA A 167 -8.94 -30.00 10.23
C ALA A 167 -8.30 -30.08 8.82
N MET A 168 -7.30 -29.24 8.56
CA MET A 168 -6.58 -29.21 7.27
C MET A 168 -6.10 -30.56 6.73
N PRO A 169 -5.49 -31.46 7.54
CA PRO A 169 -5.06 -32.77 7.04
C PRO A 169 -6.22 -33.70 6.65
N ALA A 170 -7.46 -33.39 7.03
CA ALA A 170 -8.64 -34.16 6.65
C ALA A 170 -9.30 -33.67 5.34
N LEU A 171 -8.75 -32.61 4.73
CA LEU A 171 -9.21 -32.06 3.46
C LEU A 171 -8.40 -32.65 2.31
N SER A 172 -9.08 -33.15 1.29
CA SER A 172 -8.43 -33.68 0.08
C SER A 172 -9.07 -33.06 -1.16
N MET A 173 -8.24 -32.60 -2.10
CA MET A 173 -8.74 -32.06 -3.37
C MET A 173 -9.20 -33.23 -4.26
N VAL A 174 -10.47 -33.22 -4.66
CA VAL A 174 -11.03 -34.26 -5.55
C VAL A 174 -11.13 -33.79 -7.01
N GLY A 175 -11.02 -32.49 -7.27
CA GLY A 175 -11.03 -31.94 -8.62
C GLY A 175 -11.22 -30.44 -8.66
N SER A 176 -11.30 -29.89 -9.87
CA SER A 176 -11.74 -28.51 -10.11
C SER A 176 -12.92 -28.52 -11.07
N VAL A 177 -13.93 -27.70 -10.81
CA VAL A 177 -15.08 -27.50 -11.69
C VAL A 177 -15.07 -26.08 -12.20
N ARG A 178 -15.26 -25.92 -13.52
CA ARG A 178 -15.39 -24.61 -14.16
C ARG A 178 -16.86 -24.38 -14.49
N HIS A 179 -17.51 -23.47 -13.78
CA HIS A 179 -18.92 -23.14 -14.00
C HIS A 179 -19.09 -21.62 -14.15
N ALA A 180 -19.82 -21.19 -15.20
CA ALA A 180 -20.02 -19.77 -15.52
C ALA A 180 -18.73 -18.94 -15.62
N GLY A 181 -17.65 -19.53 -16.17
CA GLY A 181 -16.35 -18.86 -16.33
C GLY A 181 -15.51 -18.75 -15.06
N ARG A 182 -15.97 -19.28 -13.92
CA ARG A 182 -15.23 -19.28 -12.65
C ARG A 182 -14.67 -20.67 -12.37
N LEU A 183 -13.39 -20.74 -12.02
CA LEU A 183 -12.71 -21.96 -11.61
C LEU A 183 -12.91 -22.14 -10.10
N SER A 184 -13.52 -23.26 -9.70
CA SER A 184 -13.72 -23.62 -8.30
C SER A 184 -13.08 -24.97 -8.01
N ALA A 185 -12.47 -25.13 -6.85
CA ALA A 185 -11.96 -26.43 -6.40
C ALA A 185 -13.06 -27.20 -5.66
N LEU A 186 -13.02 -28.52 -5.78
CA LEU A 186 -13.84 -29.45 -5.03
C LEU A 186 -12.95 -30.11 -3.99
N LEU A 187 -13.28 -29.91 -2.71
CA LEU A 187 -12.57 -30.50 -1.58
C LEU A 187 -13.48 -31.51 -0.87
N LEU A 188 -12.96 -32.71 -0.63
CA LEU A 188 -13.60 -33.71 0.22
C LEU A 188 -13.22 -33.47 1.67
N ALA A 189 -14.24 -33.30 2.52
CA ALA A 189 -14.12 -33.17 3.96
C ALA A 189 -14.85 -34.35 4.62
N GLY A 190 -14.11 -35.39 5.01
CA GLY A 190 -14.69 -36.65 5.48
C GLY A 190 -15.44 -37.38 4.34
N GLN A 191 -16.77 -37.29 4.34
CA GLN A 191 -17.64 -37.94 3.34
C GLN A 191 -18.44 -36.95 2.47
N ARG A 192 -18.21 -35.64 2.61
CA ARG A 192 -18.94 -34.62 1.85
C ARG A 192 -18.00 -33.81 0.98
N VAL A 193 -18.41 -33.56 -0.26
CA VAL A 193 -17.68 -32.70 -1.20
C VAL A 193 -18.19 -31.27 -1.06
N HIS A 194 -17.27 -30.33 -0.89
CA HIS A 194 -17.55 -28.91 -0.81
C HIS A 194 -16.85 -28.17 -1.95
N ARG A 195 -17.56 -27.22 -2.54
CA ARG A 195 -17.03 -26.32 -3.56
C ARG A 195 -16.42 -25.09 -2.91
N VAL A 196 -15.19 -24.76 -3.31
CA VAL A 196 -14.44 -23.62 -2.77
C VAL A 196 -13.89 -22.74 -3.88
N GLU A 197 -13.83 -21.44 -3.62
CA GLU A 197 -13.37 -20.42 -4.56
C GLU A 197 -12.12 -19.72 -4.03
N LEU A 198 -11.43 -18.99 -4.91
CA LEU A 198 -10.26 -18.20 -4.54
C LEU A 198 -10.65 -17.17 -3.47
N GLY A 199 -9.92 -17.15 -2.35
CA GLY A 199 -10.22 -16.29 -1.20
C GLY A 199 -11.22 -16.86 -0.18
N GLN A 200 -11.79 -18.05 -0.40
CA GLN A 200 -12.59 -18.72 0.64
C GLN A 200 -11.72 -19.36 1.73
N HIS A 201 -12.33 -19.52 2.91
CA HIS A 201 -11.64 -20.02 4.09
C HIS A 201 -11.84 -21.52 4.25
N LEU A 202 -10.80 -22.18 4.75
CA LEU A 202 -10.67 -23.61 4.89
C LEU A 202 -9.95 -23.90 6.21
N GLY A 203 -10.30 -24.98 6.89
CA GLY A 203 -9.50 -25.43 8.01
C GLY A 203 -9.82 -24.72 9.33
N GLN A 204 -9.50 -25.37 10.44
CA GLN A 204 -9.61 -24.79 11.78
C GLN A 204 -8.57 -23.69 12.04
N ASP A 205 -7.44 -23.72 11.32
CA ASP A 205 -6.34 -22.75 11.40
C ASP A 205 -6.53 -21.57 10.43
N HIS A 206 -7.78 -21.25 10.07
CA HIS A 206 -8.15 -20.10 9.23
C HIS A 206 -7.38 -20.00 7.90
N GLY A 207 -7.25 -21.14 7.20
CA GLY A 207 -6.61 -21.22 5.90
C GLY A 207 -7.37 -20.45 4.83
N VAL A 208 -6.70 -19.59 4.05
CA VAL A 208 -7.29 -18.88 2.91
C VAL A 208 -6.77 -19.46 1.61
N VAL A 209 -7.66 -19.75 0.66
CA VAL A 209 -7.26 -20.19 -0.69
C VAL A 209 -6.60 -19.02 -1.43
N THR A 210 -5.33 -19.17 -1.76
CA THR A 210 -4.54 -18.16 -2.50
C THR A 210 -4.44 -18.48 -3.98
N GLY A 211 -4.66 -19.74 -4.37
CA GLY A 211 -4.61 -20.18 -5.75
C GLY A 211 -5.40 -21.47 -5.96
N ILE A 212 -6.06 -21.57 -7.12
CA ILE A 212 -6.73 -22.80 -7.56
C ILE A 212 -6.15 -23.16 -8.92
N SER A 213 -5.61 -24.37 -9.03
CA SER A 213 -5.21 -24.99 -10.28
C SER A 213 -5.94 -26.31 -10.47
N GLU A 214 -5.83 -26.92 -11.65
CA GLU A 214 -6.46 -28.22 -11.96
C GLU A 214 -5.83 -29.37 -11.15
N GLN A 215 -4.57 -29.21 -10.75
CA GLN A 215 -3.75 -30.24 -10.10
C GLN A 215 -3.54 -30.01 -8.59
N ALA A 216 -3.69 -28.78 -8.12
CA ALA A 216 -3.49 -28.44 -6.71
C ALA A 216 -4.23 -27.15 -6.31
N VAL A 217 -4.63 -27.06 -5.05
CA VAL A 217 -5.10 -25.83 -4.40
C VAL A 217 -3.99 -25.29 -3.50
N GLN A 218 -3.58 -24.05 -3.71
CA GLN A 218 -2.66 -23.35 -2.81
C GLN A 218 -3.45 -22.63 -1.71
N TYR A 219 -2.98 -22.76 -0.48
CA TYR A 219 -3.62 -22.15 0.67
C TYR A 219 -2.58 -21.55 1.62
N ARG A 220 -3.05 -20.65 2.49
CA ARG A 220 -2.26 -20.02 3.55
C ARG A 220 -2.99 -20.09 4.87
N GLU A 221 -2.42 -20.79 5.85
CA GLU A 221 -2.95 -21.01 7.21
C GLU A 221 -2.33 -20.02 8.21
N LEU A 222 -3.07 -19.72 9.28
CA LEU A 222 -2.58 -18.97 10.43
C LEU A 222 -2.46 -19.92 11.64
N LEU A 223 -1.22 -20.32 11.99
CA LEU A 223 -0.94 -21.13 13.17
C LEU A 223 -0.75 -20.23 14.38
N ARG A 224 -1.48 -20.52 15.47
CA ARG A 224 -1.27 -19.87 16.76
C ARG A 224 -0.27 -20.69 17.58
N GLU A 225 0.93 -20.15 17.80
CA GLU A 225 1.90 -20.73 18.74
C GLU A 225 1.37 -20.52 20.17
N ALA A 226 1.58 -21.47 21.08
CA ALA A 226 0.95 -21.47 22.41
C ALA A 226 1.28 -20.19 23.20
N GLY A 227 0.32 -19.26 23.25
CA GLY A 227 0.49 -17.94 23.88
C GLY A 227 1.34 -16.94 23.09
N GLY A 228 1.75 -17.29 21.87
CA GLY A 228 2.59 -16.49 20.98
C GLY A 228 1.84 -15.83 19.82
N PRO A 229 2.58 -15.09 18.96
CA PRO A 229 2.02 -14.41 17.81
C PRO A 229 1.59 -15.40 16.69
N TRP A 230 0.62 -15.03 15.85
CA TRP A 230 0.14 -15.84 14.72
C TRP A 230 1.20 -16.00 13.62
N ARG A 231 1.58 -17.24 13.29
CA ARG A 231 2.48 -17.56 12.18
C ARG A 231 1.71 -17.97 10.94
N GLU A 232 2.02 -17.37 9.80
CA GLU A 232 1.51 -17.82 8.52
C GLU A 232 2.29 -19.05 8.01
N ARG A 233 1.59 -20.09 7.56
CA ARG A 233 2.16 -21.23 6.82
C ARG A 233 1.47 -21.36 5.47
N ARG A 234 2.25 -21.44 4.40
CA ARG A 234 1.74 -21.71 3.06
C ARG A 234 1.81 -23.21 2.80
N GLY A 235 0.75 -23.77 2.25
CA GLY A 235 0.67 -25.18 1.88
C GLY A 235 -0.06 -25.36 0.55
N SER A 236 0.00 -26.57 0.02
CA SER A 236 -0.75 -26.96 -1.17
C SER A 236 -1.44 -28.30 -0.92
N LEU A 237 -2.70 -28.41 -1.36
CA LEU A 237 -3.45 -29.66 -1.43
C LEU A 237 -3.38 -30.15 -2.87
N ALA A 238 -2.69 -31.27 -3.11
CA ALA A 238 -2.66 -31.91 -4.43
C ALA A 238 -3.95 -32.68 -4.70
N LEU A 239 -4.29 -32.82 -5.98
CA LEU A 239 -5.40 -33.63 -6.45
C LEU A 239 -5.21 -35.09 -6.04
N GLN A 240 -6.15 -35.63 -5.27
CA GLN A 240 -6.20 -37.05 -4.97
C GLN A 240 -6.94 -37.77 -6.10
N ALA A 241 -6.16 -38.36 -7.00
CA ALA A 241 -6.68 -39.31 -7.97
C ALA A 241 -7.25 -40.52 -7.20
N THR A 242 -8.58 -40.60 -7.08
CA THR A 242 -9.22 -41.80 -6.54
C THR A 242 -9.04 -42.93 -7.56
N GLY A 243 -8.08 -43.82 -7.28
CA GLY A 243 -7.81 -44.96 -8.16
C GLY A 243 -6.56 -45.77 -7.84
N ALA A 244 -6.26 -46.09 -6.58
CA ALA A 244 -5.44 -47.26 -6.26
C ALA A 244 -5.72 -47.79 -4.84
N ALA A 245 -6.24 -49.01 -4.80
CA ALA A 245 -6.26 -50.01 -3.71
C ALA A 245 -7.55 -50.15 -2.87
N ALA A 246 -8.40 -51.12 -3.25
CA ALA A 246 -8.67 -52.35 -2.46
C ALA A 246 -9.87 -53.15 -3.01
N VAL A 247 -9.62 -54.27 -3.69
CA VAL A 247 -10.48 -55.47 -3.62
C VAL A 247 -9.56 -56.68 -3.45
N ALA A 248 -9.79 -57.42 -2.37
CA ALA A 248 -9.03 -58.57 -1.92
C ALA A 248 -9.51 -59.88 -2.58
N THR A 249 -8.53 -60.74 -2.89
CA THR A 249 -8.52 -62.20 -2.74
C THR A 249 -9.70 -63.04 -3.27
N ALA A 250 -9.49 -63.83 -4.34
CA ALA A 250 -9.81 -65.27 -4.41
C ALA A 250 -9.48 -65.88 -5.80
N ALA A 251 -8.78 -67.02 -5.75
CA ALA A 251 -8.84 -68.16 -6.67
C ALA A 251 -8.41 -68.02 -8.14
N GLY A 252 -7.56 -68.95 -8.59
CA GLY A 252 -7.57 -69.41 -9.99
C GLY A 252 -6.22 -69.60 -10.65
N THR A 253 -5.62 -70.75 -10.36
CA THR A 253 -4.59 -71.52 -11.08
C THR A 253 -4.50 -71.32 -12.60
N ALA A 254 -3.27 -71.55 -13.12
CA ALA A 254 -2.89 -72.01 -14.47
C ALA A 254 -2.68 -70.90 -15.54
N VAL A 255 -1.70 -70.93 -16.45
CA VAL A 255 -0.63 -71.87 -16.85
C VAL A 255 0.20 -71.16 -17.95
N THR A 256 1.52 -71.44 -18.02
CA THR A 256 2.48 -71.22 -19.16
C THR A 256 2.70 -69.80 -19.70
N ALA A 257 3.81 -69.42 -20.34
CA ALA A 257 5.21 -69.84 -20.45
C ALA A 257 5.82 -68.95 -21.57
N ALA A 258 7.15 -68.73 -21.51
CA ALA A 258 8.05 -68.43 -22.64
C ALA A 258 7.90 -67.05 -23.32
N ALA A 259 8.95 -66.34 -23.74
CA ALA A 259 10.40 -66.54 -23.73
C ALA A 259 11.10 -65.25 -24.20
N ALA A 260 12.37 -65.08 -23.80
CA ALA A 260 13.54 -64.60 -24.58
C ALA A 260 13.45 -63.26 -25.37
N ALA A 261 14.50 -62.45 -25.54
CA ALA A 261 15.90 -62.35 -25.10
C ALA A 261 16.50 -61.14 -25.85
N LYS A 262 17.76 -60.80 -25.50
CA LYS A 262 18.78 -60.01 -26.24
C LYS A 262 18.69 -58.48 -26.18
N ASP A 263 19.78 -57.72 -26.16
CA ASP A 263 21.21 -57.86 -25.83
C ASP A 263 21.86 -56.50 -26.16
N GLY A 264 22.99 -56.16 -25.53
CA GLY A 264 23.95 -55.14 -26.00
C GLY A 264 23.74 -53.72 -25.43
N VAL A 265 24.57 -53.14 -24.54
CA VAL A 265 26.04 -52.94 -24.43
C VAL A 265 26.61 -51.83 -25.32
N ALA A 266 27.30 -50.87 -24.65
CA ALA A 266 28.43 -49.99 -25.05
C ALA A 266 28.17 -48.56 -24.53
N GLU A 267 28.88 -47.93 -23.59
CA GLU A 267 30.29 -47.85 -23.13
C GLU A 267 31.30 -47.19 -24.10
N ALA A 268 32.02 -46.19 -23.54
CA ALA A 268 33.27 -45.48 -23.95
C ALA A 268 33.16 -44.37 -25.03
N ALA A 269 33.32 -43.07 -24.69
CA ALA A 269 34.56 -42.29 -24.37
C ALA A 269 35.24 -41.73 -25.66
N PRO A 270 36.20 -40.78 -25.59
CA PRO A 270 36.66 -39.93 -24.47
C PRO A 270 36.27 -38.44 -24.57
#